data_AF-A0A8B3CTN9-F1
#
_entry.id   AF-A0A8B3CTN9-F1
#
_cell.length_a   1.000
_cell.length_b   1.000
_cell.length_c   1.000
_cell.angle_alpha   90.00
_cell.angle_beta   90.00
_cell.angle_gamma   90.00
#
_symmetry.space_group_name_H-M   'P 1'
#
loop_
_entity.id
_entity.type
_entity.pdbx_description
1 polymer ?
#
loop_
_entity_poly.entity_id
_entity_poly.type
_entity_poly.pdbx_seq_one_letter_code
_entity_poly.pdbx_strand_id
1 'polypeptide(L)'
;MSLIIFALGILNVTLSYFLLKKTSWIVILILSYWFFWMFISSLSLTGLFIPSNFTYYLYIMLLSSLTIGVGLYRVYFTFKEKKQNVNEKSFSFFGIEEERKEFYYFVFILIFVFPIVLFFLLKSLYLNLSPDAMPPSLFRAHAFGVHGDSILFGKNKYLYYYSLAINPMILATLFLGVGFYLSLEKKRILILGSTLVAMDTLMMLGRFGFYYILIMLFLILLIKFLRDRQSILKLFTFPRLIGFGLVFILIFSIGTLRSSEKKIDVKEFINVFIIDYHTESFSMFDHELKDKDSLLHERTYGRSSLGGIERGFSFLLGLFRIPFQFQVQSDLIGGYLHKNRLLGYTSDGQPKEYNAFGSVLFSLYKDGGIPFTLLLGTLFGFLISKYSQSMISLKPFQLSILAALLFIGIFGLFQPVLGGPILLTILFIAVFSIL
;
A
#
# COMPACT_ATOMS: atom_id res chain seq x y z
N MET A 1 -15.22 -20.84 13.03
CA MET A 1 -14.65 -19.50 12.79
C MET A 1 -15.14 -18.88 11.47
N SER A 2 -15.09 -19.60 10.34
CA SER A 2 -15.48 -19.07 9.01
C SER A 2 -16.88 -18.43 8.96
N LEU A 3 -17.89 -19.03 9.61
CA LEU A 3 -19.23 -18.45 9.73
C LEU A 3 -19.25 -17.12 10.49
N ILE A 4 -18.42 -16.98 11.54
CA ILE A 4 -18.31 -15.73 12.32
C ILE A 4 -17.66 -14.64 11.46
N ILE A 5 -16.58 -14.97 10.74
CA ILE A 5 -15.91 -14.04 9.80
C ILE A 5 -16.91 -13.55 8.75
N PHE A 6 -17.69 -14.47 8.16
CA PHE A 6 -18.68 -14.14 7.15
C PHE A 6 -19.81 -13.25 7.68
N ALA A 7 -20.40 -13.62 8.82
CA ALA A 7 -21.49 -12.85 9.44
C ALA A 7 -21.04 -11.44 9.83
N LEU A 8 -19.86 -11.31 10.45
CA LEU A 8 -19.31 -10.00 10.82
C LEU A 8 -18.85 -9.20 9.60
N GLY A 9 -18.39 -9.86 8.53
CA GLY A 9 -18.09 -9.20 7.27
C GLY A 9 -19.32 -8.55 6.65
N ILE A 10 -20.42 -9.30 6.53
CA ILE A 10 -21.71 -8.77 6.05
C ILE A 10 -22.19 -7.62 6.94
N LEU A 11 -22.11 -7.78 8.27
CA LEU A 11 -22.54 -6.75 9.21
C LEU A 11 -21.75 -5.45 9.01
N ASN A 12 -20.42 -5.52 8.97
CA ASN A 12 -19.55 -4.35 8.81
C ASN A 12 -19.76 -3.64 7.46
N VAL A 13 -19.91 -4.41 6.38
CA VAL A 13 -20.21 -3.88 5.04
C VAL A 13 -21.57 -3.18 5.03
N THR A 14 -22.60 -3.82 5.60
CA THR A 14 -23.98 -3.29 5.63
C THR A 14 -24.06 -2.02 6.47
N LEU A 15 -23.43 -1.99 7.65
CA LEU A 15 -23.38 -0.81 8.50
C LEU A 15 -22.65 0.34 7.81
N SER A 16 -21.50 0.08 7.18
CA SER A 16 -20.75 1.09 6.44
C SER A 16 -21.56 1.67 5.27
N TYR A 17 -22.29 0.82 4.54
CA TYR A 17 -23.21 1.25 3.49
C TYR A 17 -24.33 2.13 4.04
N PHE A 18 -24.98 1.73 5.13
CA PHE A 18 -26.07 2.48 5.74
C PHE A 18 -25.60 3.86 6.24
N LEU A 19 -24.42 3.93 6.86
CA LEU A 19 -23.87 5.15 7.44
C LEU A 19 -23.40 6.17 6.37
N LEU A 20 -22.76 5.71 5.29
CA LEU A 20 -22.12 6.59 4.29
C LEU A 20 -22.83 6.65 2.93
N LYS A 21 -23.77 5.75 2.66
CA LYS A 21 -24.52 5.63 1.41
C LYS A 21 -23.58 5.61 0.19
N LYS A 22 -23.72 6.56 -0.74
CA LYS A 22 -22.90 6.64 -1.97
C LYS A 22 -21.40 6.83 -1.72
N THR A 23 -20.99 7.31 -0.54
CA THR A 23 -19.56 7.48 -0.21
C THR A 23 -18.93 6.25 0.44
N SER A 24 -19.71 5.19 0.65
CA SER A 24 -19.24 3.96 1.33
C SER A 24 -18.35 3.06 0.47
N TRP A 25 -18.32 3.21 -0.85
CA TRP A 25 -17.74 2.20 -1.75
C TRP A 25 -16.27 1.86 -1.48
N ILE A 26 -15.44 2.83 -1.11
CA ILE A 26 -14.03 2.58 -0.76
C ILE A 26 -13.92 1.78 0.53
N VAL A 27 -14.74 2.12 1.53
CA VAL A 27 -14.80 1.39 2.81
C VAL A 27 -15.30 -0.03 2.59
N ILE A 28 -16.36 -0.19 1.80
CA ILE A 28 -16.92 -1.51 1.44
C ILE A 28 -15.88 -2.36 0.71
N LEU A 29 -15.12 -1.78 -0.21
CA LEU A 29 -14.05 -2.48 -0.93
C LEU A 29 -13.00 -3.02 0.05
N ILE A 30 -12.51 -2.18 0.97
CA ILE A 30 -11.50 -2.59 1.95
C ILE A 30 -12.05 -3.65 2.90
N LEU A 31 -13.24 -3.44 3.48
CA LEU A 31 -13.86 -4.42 4.38
C LEU A 31 -14.10 -5.75 3.67
N SER A 32 -14.73 -5.72 2.48
CA SER A 32 -14.97 -6.93 1.68
C SER A 32 -13.67 -7.65 1.34
N TYR A 33 -12.63 -6.91 0.94
CA TYR A 33 -11.32 -7.46 0.61
C TYR A 33 -10.71 -8.21 1.81
N TRP A 34 -10.64 -7.58 2.97
CA TRP A 34 -10.07 -8.19 4.16
C TRP A 34 -10.90 -9.37 4.69
N PHE A 35 -12.21 -9.21 4.81
CA PHE A 35 -13.09 -10.30 5.26
C PHE A 35 -13.09 -11.49 4.29
N PHE A 36 -13.02 -11.23 2.98
CA PHE A 36 -12.90 -12.28 1.97
C PHE A 36 -11.62 -13.10 2.17
N TRP A 37 -10.46 -12.46 2.23
CA TRP A 37 -9.20 -13.17 2.39
C TRP A 37 -9.07 -13.84 3.75
N MET A 38 -9.60 -13.22 4.80
CA MET A 38 -9.70 -13.84 6.12
C MET A 38 -10.57 -15.10 6.09
N PHE A 39 -11.70 -15.06 5.37
CA PHE A 39 -12.55 -16.23 5.18
C PHE A 39 -11.80 -17.34 4.42
N ILE A 40 -11.13 -17.01 3.31
CA ILE A 40 -10.32 -17.99 2.55
C ILE A 40 -9.20 -18.59 3.42
N SER A 41 -8.51 -17.79 4.24
CA SER A 41 -7.46 -18.29 5.15
C SER A 41 -7.99 -19.34 6.13
N SER A 42 -9.28 -19.24 6.52
CA SER A 42 -9.89 -20.19 7.48
C SER A 42 -10.19 -21.57 6.89
N LEU A 43 -10.06 -21.72 5.57
CA LEU A 43 -10.30 -22.96 4.85
C LEU A 43 -9.01 -23.77 4.59
N SER A 44 -7.81 -23.17 4.79
CA SER A 44 -6.52 -23.83 4.54
C SER A 44 -6.40 -24.48 3.14
N LEU A 45 -6.93 -23.82 2.10
CA LEU A 45 -7.03 -24.40 0.75
C LEU A 45 -5.69 -24.87 0.15
N THR A 46 -4.60 -24.26 0.59
CA THR A 46 -3.25 -24.47 0.06
C THR A 46 -2.31 -25.14 1.06
N GLY A 47 -2.79 -25.51 2.25
CA GLY A 47 -1.97 -26.13 3.30
C GLY A 47 -1.19 -25.16 4.19
N LEU A 48 -1.46 -23.85 4.11
CA LEU A 48 -1.05 -22.89 5.14
C LEU A 48 -1.72 -23.22 6.48
N PHE A 49 -1.00 -23.07 7.59
CA PHE A 49 -1.55 -23.29 8.92
C PHE A 49 -2.72 -22.35 9.18
N ILE A 50 -3.84 -22.91 9.66
CA ILE A 50 -5.01 -22.14 10.06
C ILE A 50 -4.65 -21.29 11.30
N PRO A 51 -4.77 -19.95 11.22
CA PRO A 51 -4.61 -19.07 12.36
C PRO A 51 -5.48 -19.47 13.56
N SER A 52 -5.01 -19.16 14.77
CA SER A 52 -5.79 -19.38 15.98
C SER A 52 -7.03 -18.48 16.01
N ASN A 53 -8.02 -18.88 16.83
CA ASN A 53 -9.22 -18.08 17.03
C ASN A 53 -8.90 -16.67 17.54
N PHE A 54 -7.89 -16.55 18.40
CA PHE A 54 -7.45 -15.26 18.93
C PHE A 54 -6.96 -14.33 17.82
N THR A 55 -6.14 -14.83 16.89
CA THR A 55 -5.69 -14.07 15.72
C THR A 55 -6.86 -13.59 14.87
N TYR A 56 -7.83 -14.45 14.58
CA TYR A 56 -9.02 -14.03 13.83
C TYR A 56 -9.81 -12.92 14.53
N TYR A 57 -10.01 -13.04 15.84
CA TYR A 57 -10.68 -11.98 16.60
C TYR A 57 -9.91 -10.65 16.57
N LEU A 58 -8.58 -10.66 16.57
CA LEU A 58 -7.80 -9.42 16.43
C LEU A 58 -8.01 -8.72 15.08
N TYR A 59 -8.05 -9.47 13.98
CA TYR A 59 -8.37 -8.90 12.67
C TYR A 59 -9.82 -8.42 12.59
N ILE A 60 -10.77 -9.20 13.11
CA ILE A 60 -12.18 -8.79 13.21
C ILE A 60 -12.32 -7.51 14.03
N MET A 61 -11.59 -7.38 15.14
CA MET A 61 -11.58 -6.17 15.98
C MET A 61 -11.03 -4.96 15.23
N LEU A 62 -9.92 -5.12 14.49
CA LEU A 62 -9.38 -4.07 13.63
C LEU A 62 -10.43 -3.60 12.61
N LEU A 63 -11.03 -4.52 11.85
CA LEU A 63 -12.01 -4.19 10.81
C LEU A 63 -13.32 -3.63 11.40
N SER A 64 -13.75 -4.11 12.56
CA SER A 64 -14.93 -3.59 13.25
C SER A 64 -14.68 -2.19 13.80
N SER A 65 -13.46 -1.91 14.29
CA SER A 65 -13.07 -0.57 14.72
C SER A 65 -13.05 0.43 13.55
N LEU A 66 -12.72 -0.01 12.33
CA LEU A 66 -12.87 0.81 11.12
C LEU A 66 -14.33 1.25 10.95
N THR A 67 -15.29 0.33 11.07
CA THR A 67 -16.73 0.66 11.01
C THR A 67 -17.18 1.58 12.14
N ILE A 68 -16.61 1.45 13.34
CA ILE A 68 -16.82 2.41 14.44
C ILE A 68 -16.34 3.81 14.02
N GLY A 69 -15.15 3.91 13.43
CA GLY A 69 -14.62 5.16 12.87
C GLY A 69 -15.52 5.80 11.83
N VAL A 70 -16.13 4.99 10.96
CA VAL A 70 -17.16 5.42 10.00
C VAL A 70 -18.38 6.01 10.72
N GLY A 71 -18.86 5.35 11.78
CA GLY A 71 -19.96 5.84 12.62
C GLY A 71 -19.62 7.17 13.29
N LEU A 72 -18.42 7.30 13.87
CA LEU A 72 -17.94 8.55 14.47
C LEU A 72 -17.88 9.69 13.45
N TYR A 73 -17.39 9.42 12.23
CA TYR A 73 -17.40 10.40 11.16
C TYR A 73 -18.83 10.82 10.80
N ARG A 74 -19.78 9.88 10.71
CA ARG A 74 -21.19 10.20 10.42
C ARG A 74 -21.81 11.10 11.49
N VAL A 75 -21.52 10.83 12.76
CA VAL A 75 -21.96 11.67 13.89
C VAL A 75 -21.34 13.06 13.79
N TYR A 76 -20.02 13.15 13.62
CA TYR A 76 -19.30 14.41 13.43
C TYR A 76 -19.87 15.24 12.27
N PHE A 77 -20.09 14.60 11.11
CA PHE A 77 -20.62 15.24 9.92
C PHE A 77 -22.04 15.79 10.15
N THR A 78 -22.90 15.03 10.83
CA THR A 78 -24.27 15.46 11.17
C THR A 78 -24.27 16.70 12.09
N PHE A 79 -23.33 16.77 13.04
CA PHE A 79 -23.16 17.96 13.88
C PHE A 79 -22.58 19.15 13.12
N LYS A 80 -21.68 18.92 12.14
CA LYS A 80 -21.07 19.97 11.31
C LYS A 80 -22.05 20.56 10.30
N GLU A 81 -22.88 19.73 9.64
CA GLU A 81 -23.95 20.21 8.73
C GLU A 81 -24.93 21.16 9.44
N LYS A 82 -25.23 20.90 10.72
CA LYS A 82 -26.05 21.80 11.54
C LYS A 82 -25.38 23.14 11.84
N LYS A 83 -24.05 23.25 11.69
CA LYS A 83 -23.25 24.38 12.17
C LYS A 83 -22.60 25.22 11.07
N GLN A 84 -22.55 24.76 9.81
CA GLN A 84 -21.86 25.48 8.74
C GLN A 84 -22.59 25.48 7.40
N ASN A 85 -23.03 26.68 7.02
CA ASN A 85 -23.36 27.13 5.67
C ASN A 85 -22.21 28.02 5.10
N VAL A 86 -20.97 27.75 5.52
CA VAL A 86 -19.82 28.63 5.24
C VAL A 86 -18.90 27.94 4.24
N ASN A 87 -18.77 28.57 3.07
CA ASN A 87 -17.81 28.22 2.01
C ASN A 87 -16.39 28.04 2.58
N GLU A 88 -15.96 26.80 2.77
CA GLU A 88 -14.55 26.46 2.98
C GLU A 88 -13.79 26.74 1.68
N LYS A 89 -13.31 27.98 1.52
CA LYS A 89 -12.28 28.31 0.54
C LYS A 89 -11.01 27.52 0.90
N SER A 90 -10.42 26.81 -0.07
CA SER A 90 -9.12 26.19 0.15
C SER A 90 -8.10 27.30 0.35
N PHE A 91 -7.36 27.23 1.46
CA PHE A 91 -6.26 28.13 1.73
C PHE A 91 -5.02 27.64 0.98
N SER A 92 -4.55 28.39 -0.01
CA SER A 92 -3.21 28.21 -0.61
C SER A 92 -2.36 29.39 -0.20
N PHE A 93 -1.20 29.11 0.37
CA PHE A 93 -0.29 30.14 0.87
C PHE A 93 0.18 31.07 -0.25
N PHE A 94 0.48 30.52 -1.42
CA PHE A 94 0.91 31.29 -2.59
C PHE A 94 -0.23 31.73 -3.51
N GLY A 95 -1.50 31.41 -3.18
CA GLY A 95 -2.65 31.73 -4.01
C GLY A 95 -2.63 31.09 -5.41
N ILE A 96 -1.88 29.99 -5.58
CA ILE A 96 -1.73 29.34 -6.89
C ILE A 96 -2.97 28.50 -7.18
N GLU A 97 -3.59 28.72 -8.34
CA GLU A 97 -4.69 27.90 -8.85
C GLU A 97 -4.29 26.43 -9.00
N GLU A 98 -5.20 25.51 -8.67
CA GLU A 98 -4.93 24.06 -8.73
C GLU A 98 -4.42 23.61 -10.10
N GLU A 99 -4.91 24.24 -11.18
CA GLU A 99 -4.52 23.92 -12.54
C GLU A 99 -3.04 24.24 -12.84
N ARG A 100 -2.51 25.29 -12.22
CA ARG A 100 -1.11 25.70 -12.31
C ARG A 100 -0.23 24.86 -11.40
N LYS A 101 -0.72 24.48 -10.21
CA LYS A 101 -0.02 23.55 -9.30
C LYS A 101 0.29 22.23 -9.99
N GLU A 102 -0.67 21.71 -10.76
CA GLU A 102 -0.52 20.50 -11.56
C GLU A 102 0.63 20.64 -12.59
N PHE A 103 0.73 21.77 -13.29
CA PHE A 103 1.85 22.01 -14.22
C PHE A 103 3.21 22.09 -13.51
N TYR A 104 3.32 22.89 -12.44
CA TYR A 104 4.59 23.04 -11.71
C TYR A 104 5.04 21.72 -11.10
N TYR A 105 4.10 20.93 -10.58
CA TYR A 105 4.38 19.59 -10.09
C TYR A 105 4.95 18.69 -11.19
N PHE A 106 4.32 18.69 -12.37
CA PHE A 106 4.80 17.90 -13.51
C PHE A 106 6.24 18.27 -13.89
N VAL A 107 6.55 19.56 -14.00
CA VAL A 107 7.90 20.06 -14.32
C VAL A 107 8.90 19.66 -13.22
N PHE A 108 8.54 19.80 -11.95
CA PHE A 108 9.39 19.39 -10.82
C PHE A 108 9.75 17.91 -10.89
N ILE A 109 8.76 17.02 -11.09
CA ILE A 109 9.02 15.58 -11.19
C ILE A 109 9.88 15.25 -12.40
N LEU A 110 9.66 15.92 -13.55
CA LEU A 110 10.44 15.69 -14.76
C LEU A 110 11.91 16.09 -14.62
N ILE A 111 12.20 17.17 -13.88
CA ILE A 111 13.57 17.69 -13.70
C ILE A 111 14.31 16.95 -12.58
N PHE A 112 13.64 16.64 -11.48
CA PHE A 112 14.33 16.15 -10.28
C PHE A 112 14.17 14.66 -10.03
N VAL A 113 12.97 14.09 -10.23
CA VAL A 113 12.69 12.69 -9.86
C VAL A 113 12.94 11.76 -11.04
N PHE A 114 12.41 12.10 -12.21
CA PHE A 114 12.51 11.26 -13.40
C PHE A 114 13.95 10.92 -13.80
N PRO A 115 14.92 11.87 -13.83
CA PRO A 115 16.28 11.54 -14.24
C PRO A 115 16.98 10.59 -13.27
N ILE A 116 16.69 10.70 -11.97
CA ILE A 116 17.25 9.81 -10.93
C ILE A 116 16.73 8.38 -11.15
N VAL A 117 15.42 8.22 -11.32
CA VAL A 117 14.79 6.90 -11.54
C VAL A 117 15.27 6.31 -12.87
N LEU A 118 15.37 7.12 -13.94
CA LEU A 118 15.88 6.69 -15.24
C LEU A 118 17.32 6.21 -15.15
N PHE A 119 18.19 6.94 -14.45
CA PHE A 119 19.58 6.54 -14.24
C PHE A 119 19.67 5.15 -13.59
N PHE A 120 18.95 4.91 -12.49
CA PHE A 120 18.97 3.62 -11.82
C PHE A 120 18.32 2.51 -12.65
N LEU A 121 17.27 2.81 -13.42
CA LEU A 121 16.70 1.83 -14.36
C LEU A 121 17.72 1.41 -15.42
N LEU A 122 18.38 2.38 -16.07
CA LEU A 122 19.39 2.09 -17.09
C LEU A 122 20.55 1.28 -16.49
N LYS A 123 20.98 1.61 -15.27
CA LYS A 123 21.97 0.81 -14.55
C LYS A 123 21.48 -0.61 -14.28
N SER A 124 20.23 -0.79 -13.84
CA SER A 124 19.66 -2.12 -13.61
C SER A 124 19.59 -2.95 -14.89
N LEU A 125 19.17 -2.33 -16.01
CA LEU A 125 19.15 -2.98 -17.33
C LEU A 125 20.56 -3.40 -17.75
N TYR A 126 21.55 -2.52 -17.60
CA TYR A 126 22.94 -2.85 -17.89
C TYR A 126 23.43 -4.05 -17.08
N LEU A 127 23.17 -4.07 -15.77
CA LEU A 127 23.59 -5.17 -14.89
C LEU A 127 22.92 -6.51 -15.24
N ASN A 128 21.66 -6.49 -15.64
CA ASN A 128 20.91 -7.70 -15.98
C ASN A 128 21.16 -8.19 -17.42
N LEU A 129 21.63 -7.33 -18.31
CA LEU A 129 21.94 -7.67 -19.71
C LEU A 129 23.43 -7.95 -19.96
N SER A 130 24.28 -7.77 -18.93
CA SER A 130 25.71 -8.06 -19.04
C SER A 130 25.97 -9.56 -19.22
N PRO A 131 27.04 -9.97 -19.92
CA PRO A 131 27.36 -11.39 -20.13
C PRO A 131 27.52 -12.20 -18.83
N ASP A 132 28.04 -11.55 -17.78
CA ASP A 132 28.24 -12.13 -16.45
C ASP A 132 27.09 -11.82 -15.48
N ALA A 133 25.87 -11.56 -16.01
CA ALA A 133 24.73 -11.20 -15.20
C ALA A 133 24.37 -12.30 -14.20
N MET A 134 24.13 -11.88 -12.95
CA MET A 134 23.63 -12.78 -11.92
C MET A 134 22.22 -13.28 -12.27
N PRO A 135 21.82 -14.47 -11.80
CA PRO A 135 20.44 -14.92 -11.86
C PRO A 135 19.47 -13.85 -11.31
N PRO A 136 18.31 -13.60 -11.94
CA PRO A 136 17.36 -12.56 -11.53
C PRO A 136 16.93 -12.61 -10.06
N SER A 137 16.80 -13.81 -9.48
CA SER A 137 16.47 -14.01 -8.07
C SER A 137 17.56 -13.49 -7.12
N LEU A 138 18.84 -13.74 -7.47
CA LEU A 138 19.99 -13.24 -6.72
C LEU A 138 20.18 -11.74 -6.91
N PHE A 139 20.05 -11.24 -8.14
CA PHE A 139 20.11 -9.80 -8.42
C PHE A 139 19.15 -9.02 -7.52
N ARG A 140 17.90 -9.49 -7.38
CA ARG A 140 16.90 -8.84 -6.51
C ARG A 140 17.40 -8.71 -5.07
N ALA A 141 17.89 -9.79 -4.46
CA ALA A 141 18.38 -9.77 -3.09
C ALA A 141 19.55 -8.79 -2.92
N HIS A 142 20.47 -8.75 -3.88
CA HIS A 142 21.58 -7.79 -3.90
C HIS A 142 21.13 -6.35 -4.20
N ALA A 143 20.11 -6.13 -5.01
CA ALA A 143 19.57 -4.79 -5.28
C ALA A 143 18.95 -4.18 -4.01
N PHE A 144 18.30 -4.99 -3.18
CA PHE A 144 17.77 -4.59 -1.87
C PHE A 144 18.84 -4.49 -0.77
N GLY A 145 20.09 -4.85 -1.03
CA GLY A 145 21.17 -4.78 -0.03
C GLY A 145 21.02 -5.79 1.10
N VAL A 146 20.37 -6.94 0.85
CA VAL A 146 20.14 -7.98 1.88
C VAL A 146 21.46 -8.64 2.33
N HIS A 147 22.42 -8.78 1.41
CA HIS A 147 23.69 -9.46 1.64
C HIS A 147 24.90 -8.51 1.65
N GLY A 148 24.69 -7.23 1.98
CA GLY A 148 25.73 -6.21 1.99
C GLY A 148 25.32 -4.95 1.24
N ASP A 149 26.28 -4.25 0.65
CA ASP A 149 26.01 -3.05 -0.13
C ASP A 149 25.18 -3.37 -1.38
N SER A 150 24.20 -2.51 -1.67
CA SER A 150 23.34 -2.68 -2.84
C SER A 150 24.13 -2.59 -4.15
N ILE A 151 24.02 -3.59 -5.02
CA ILE A 151 24.67 -3.55 -6.35
C ILE A 151 24.10 -2.44 -7.23
N LEU A 152 22.80 -2.16 -7.08
CA LEU A 152 22.10 -1.14 -7.87
C LEU A 152 22.45 0.28 -7.37
N PHE A 153 22.49 0.50 -6.06
CA PHE A 153 22.77 1.82 -5.49
C PHE A 153 24.25 2.04 -5.14
N GLY A 154 25.09 1.02 -5.24
CA GLY A 154 26.51 1.03 -4.89
C GLY A 154 26.76 0.95 -3.38
N LYS A 155 26.09 1.80 -2.58
CA LYS A 155 26.15 1.77 -1.11
C LYS A 155 24.75 1.80 -0.51
N ASN A 156 24.55 1.12 0.62
CA ASN A 156 23.24 1.07 1.28
C ASN A 156 22.71 2.44 1.72
N LYS A 157 23.59 3.41 2.01
CA LYS A 157 23.18 4.80 2.28
C LYS A 157 22.43 5.45 1.11
N TYR A 158 22.78 5.13 -0.13
CA TYR A 158 22.12 5.71 -1.31
C TYR A 158 20.77 5.05 -1.58
N LEU A 159 20.67 3.74 -1.33
CA LEU A 159 19.38 3.03 -1.29
C LEU A 159 18.45 3.66 -0.24
N TYR A 160 18.99 3.97 0.94
CA TYR A 160 18.24 4.63 2.01
C TYR A 160 17.74 6.02 1.60
N TYR A 161 18.60 6.86 0.98
CA TYR A 161 18.19 8.18 0.47
C TYR A 161 17.14 8.07 -0.63
N TYR A 162 17.30 7.11 -1.55
CA TYR A 162 16.33 6.85 -2.60
C TYR A 162 14.97 6.43 -2.00
N SER A 163 14.97 5.50 -1.04
CA SER A 163 13.75 5.04 -0.36
C SER A 163 13.04 6.14 0.46
N LEU A 164 13.75 7.18 0.89
CA LEU A 164 13.20 8.24 1.73
C LEU A 164 12.74 9.47 0.95
N ALA A 165 13.48 9.86 -0.08
CA ALA A 165 13.17 11.05 -0.86
C ALA A 165 12.41 10.70 -2.15
N ILE A 166 12.88 9.69 -2.89
CA ILE A 166 12.39 9.39 -4.23
C ILE A 166 11.14 8.52 -4.19
N ASN A 167 11.16 7.41 -3.44
CA ASN A 167 10.00 6.49 -3.37
C ASN A 167 8.70 7.17 -2.92
N PRO A 168 8.69 8.03 -1.88
CA PRO A 168 7.47 8.72 -1.50
C PRO A 168 6.95 9.67 -2.58
N MET A 169 7.85 10.31 -3.34
CA MET A 169 7.49 11.19 -4.46
C MET A 169 6.96 10.42 -5.67
N ILE A 170 7.49 9.22 -5.96
CA ILE A 170 6.95 8.33 -6.99
C ILE A 170 5.49 7.98 -6.66
N LEU A 171 5.22 7.52 -5.44
CA LEU A 171 3.87 7.21 -4.99
C LEU A 171 2.96 8.45 -4.95
N ALA A 172 3.48 9.59 -4.48
CA ALA A 172 2.74 10.85 -4.50
C ALA A 172 2.34 11.24 -5.92
N THR A 173 3.23 11.07 -6.89
CA THR A 173 2.96 11.36 -8.31
C THR A 173 1.86 10.46 -8.84
N LEU A 174 1.85 9.18 -8.49
CA LEU A 174 0.76 8.28 -8.87
C LEU A 174 -0.59 8.74 -8.27
N PHE A 175 -0.64 9.04 -6.97
CA PHE A 175 -1.88 9.45 -6.29
C PHE A 175 -2.38 10.83 -6.72
N LEU A 176 -1.48 11.81 -6.87
CA LEU A 176 -1.79 13.13 -7.45
C LEU A 176 -2.26 12.98 -8.90
N GLY A 177 -1.66 12.06 -9.66
CA GLY A 177 -2.11 11.73 -11.01
C GLY A 177 -3.57 11.27 -11.05
N VAL A 178 -3.99 10.42 -10.10
CA VAL A 178 -5.40 10.02 -9.94
C VAL A 178 -6.28 11.23 -9.63
N GLY A 179 -5.88 12.05 -8.64
CA GLY A 179 -6.63 13.23 -8.22
C GLY A 179 -6.82 14.26 -9.35
N PHE A 180 -5.74 14.63 -10.03
CA PHE A 180 -5.78 15.56 -11.15
C PHE A 180 -6.50 15.00 -12.38
N TYR A 181 -6.39 13.69 -12.66
CA TYR A 181 -7.12 13.08 -13.76
C TYR A 181 -8.63 13.08 -13.52
N LEU A 182 -9.08 12.75 -12.30
CA LEU A 182 -10.51 12.72 -11.97
C LEU A 182 -11.12 14.12 -11.83
N SER A 183 -10.33 15.10 -11.39
CA SER A 183 -10.78 16.48 -11.13
C SER A 183 -10.67 17.37 -12.37
N LEU A 184 -9.53 17.33 -13.06
CA LEU A 184 -9.17 18.26 -14.14
C LEU A 184 -9.04 17.58 -15.51
N GLU A 185 -9.29 16.26 -15.61
CA GLU A 185 -9.09 15.45 -16.82
C GLU A 185 -7.64 15.44 -17.38
N LYS A 186 -6.68 15.95 -16.60
CA LYS A 186 -5.27 15.99 -16.99
C LYS A 186 -4.61 14.64 -16.75
N LYS A 187 -4.23 13.97 -17.85
CA LYS A 187 -3.59 12.63 -17.83
C LYS A 187 -2.07 12.64 -17.60
N ARG A 188 -1.40 13.81 -17.72
CA ARG A 188 0.07 13.89 -17.78
C ARG A 188 0.77 13.36 -16.53
N ILE A 189 0.33 13.79 -15.34
CA ILE A 189 0.90 13.30 -14.07
C ILE A 189 0.56 11.83 -13.85
N LEU A 190 -0.64 11.37 -14.23
CA LEU A 190 -1.01 9.96 -14.10
C LEU A 190 -0.13 9.04 -14.95
N ILE A 191 0.15 9.43 -16.20
CA ILE A 191 1.05 8.70 -17.09
C ILE A 191 2.47 8.71 -16.51
N LEU A 192 2.95 9.88 -16.08
CA LEU A 192 4.29 10.02 -15.49
C LEU A 192 4.43 9.18 -14.21
N GLY A 193 3.47 9.25 -13.30
CA GLY A 193 3.45 8.48 -12.05
C GLY A 193 3.40 6.97 -12.30
N SER A 194 2.55 6.52 -13.24
CA SER A 194 2.49 5.10 -13.63
C SER A 194 3.82 4.63 -14.25
N THR A 195 4.44 5.48 -15.07
CA THR A 195 5.74 5.19 -15.67
C THR A 195 6.82 5.09 -14.60
N LEU A 196 6.91 6.05 -13.68
CA LEU A 196 7.89 6.03 -12.58
C LEU A 196 7.72 4.79 -11.70
N VAL A 197 6.49 4.41 -11.35
CA VAL A 197 6.22 3.20 -10.58
C VAL A 197 6.63 1.95 -11.37
N ALA A 198 6.35 1.89 -12.67
CA ALA A 198 6.79 0.77 -13.51
C ALA A 198 8.33 0.70 -13.60
N MET A 199 9.00 1.83 -13.78
CA MET A 199 10.47 1.91 -13.81
C MET A 199 11.09 1.45 -12.47
N ASP A 200 10.57 1.96 -11.34
CA ASP A 200 10.99 1.57 -9.99
C ASP A 200 10.81 0.07 -9.74
N THR A 201 9.67 -0.46 -10.21
CA THR A 201 9.35 -1.88 -10.11
C THR A 201 10.29 -2.73 -10.95
N LEU A 202 10.54 -2.35 -12.21
CA LEU A 202 11.41 -3.07 -13.12
C LEU A 202 12.86 -3.04 -12.64
N MET A 203 13.36 -1.89 -12.19
CA MET A 203 14.76 -1.78 -11.76
C MET A 203 15.08 -2.67 -10.55
N MET A 204 14.10 -2.92 -9.67
CA MET A 204 14.22 -3.79 -8.49
C MET A 204 13.78 -5.25 -8.75
N LEU A 205 13.43 -5.61 -9.99
CA LEU A 205 12.75 -6.87 -10.34
C LEU A 205 11.58 -7.18 -9.39
N GLY A 206 10.83 -6.13 -9.07
CA GLY A 206 9.62 -6.13 -8.26
C GLY A 206 8.37 -6.45 -9.06
N ARG A 207 7.27 -6.60 -8.34
CA ARG A 207 5.94 -6.76 -8.96
C ARG A 207 4.87 -5.87 -8.35
N PHE A 208 5.00 -5.55 -7.06
CA PHE A 208 3.99 -4.80 -6.31
C PHE A 208 3.64 -3.45 -6.93
N GLY A 209 4.58 -2.73 -7.57
CA GLY A 209 4.24 -1.46 -8.22
C GLY A 209 3.26 -1.59 -9.39
N PHE A 210 3.23 -2.72 -10.11
CA PHE A 210 2.18 -2.96 -11.10
C PHE A 210 0.81 -3.14 -10.44
N TYR A 211 0.74 -3.81 -9.28
CA TYR A 211 -0.50 -3.87 -8.50
C TYR A 211 -0.92 -2.49 -7.99
N TYR A 212 0.04 -1.60 -7.67
CA TYR A 212 -0.24 -0.23 -7.26
C TYR A 212 -0.94 0.53 -8.40
N ILE A 213 -0.44 0.42 -9.62
CA ILE A 213 -1.05 1.01 -10.81
C ILE A 213 -2.45 0.42 -11.03
N LEU A 214 -2.62 -0.90 -10.95
CA LEU A 214 -3.91 -1.57 -11.14
C LEU A 214 -4.96 -1.09 -10.14
N ILE A 215 -4.63 -1.00 -8.84
CA ILE A 215 -5.59 -0.55 -7.84
C ILE A 215 -6.00 0.91 -8.05
N MET A 216 -5.08 1.75 -8.54
CA MET A 216 -5.36 3.16 -8.84
C MET A 216 -6.23 3.31 -10.08
N LEU A 217 -6.01 2.49 -11.12
CA LEU A 217 -6.92 2.40 -12.26
C LEU A 217 -8.30 1.92 -11.84
N PHE A 218 -8.37 0.91 -10.96
CA PHE A 218 -9.63 0.45 -10.40
C PHE A 218 -10.37 1.55 -9.64
N LEU A 219 -9.66 2.34 -8.82
CA LEU A 219 -10.22 3.50 -8.13
C LEU A 219 -10.81 4.53 -9.11
N ILE A 220 -10.08 4.84 -10.19
CA ILE A 220 -10.56 5.75 -11.25
C ILE A 220 -11.86 5.21 -11.86
N LEU A 221 -11.89 3.92 -12.22
CA LEU A 221 -13.07 3.28 -12.81
C LEU A 221 -14.25 3.30 -11.85
N LEU A 222 -14.03 2.99 -10.58
CA LEU A 222 -15.05 3.01 -9.53
C LEU A 222 -15.66 4.41 -9.38
N ILE A 223 -14.84 5.46 -9.29
CA ILE A 223 -15.35 6.83 -9.14
C ILE A 223 -16.12 7.28 -10.40
N LYS A 224 -15.61 6.96 -11.60
CA LYS A 224 -16.32 7.25 -12.85
C LYS A 224 -17.66 6.51 -12.94
N PHE A 225 -17.72 5.24 -12.51
CA PHE A 225 -18.96 4.47 -12.45
C PHE A 225 -20.05 5.13 -11.63
N LEU A 226 -19.66 5.60 -10.45
CA LEU A 226 -20.59 6.18 -9.49
C LEU A 226 -21.16 7.51 -9.97
N ARG A 227 -20.45 8.21 -10.86
CA ARG A 227 -20.84 9.51 -11.41
C ARG A 227 -21.62 9.39 -12.71
N ASP A 228 -21.14 8.60 -13.66
CA ASP A 228 -21.75 8.41 -14.96
C ASP A 228 -21.61 6.96 -15.44
N ARG A 229 -22.69 6.19 -15.28
CA ARG A 229 -22.75 4.79 -15.71
C ARG A 229 -22.58 4.62 -17.23
N GLN A 230 -23.02 5.59 -18.03
CA GLN A 230 -22.90 5.52 -19.49
C GLN A 230 -21.46 5.77 -19.96
N SER A 231 -20.65 6.48 -19.17
CA SER A 231 -19.22 6.72 -19.41
C SER A 231 -18.37 5.44 -19.45
N ILE A 232 -18.78 4.38 -18.75
CA ILE A 232 -17.99 3.13 -18.66
C ILE A 232 -17.93 2.35 -19.96
N LEU A 233 -19.03 2.26 -20.69
CA LEU A 233 -19.00 1.56 -21.97
C LEU A 233 -18.03 2.26 -22.94
N LYS A 234 -17.85 3.57 -22.80
CA LYS A 234 -16.84 4.37 -23.51
C LYS A 234 -15.43 4.25 -22.93
N LEU A 235 -15.25 3.63 -21.76
CA LEU A 235 -13.94 3.36 -21.16
C LEU A 235 -13.29 2.09 -21.72
N PHE A 236 -14.07 1.12 -22.20
CA PHE A 236 -13.60 -0.13 -22.80
C PHE A 236 -13.23 0.00 -24.28
N THR A 237 -12.44 1.02 -24.63
CA THR A 237 -11.84 1.12 -25.97
C THR A 237 -10.68 0.14 -26.10
N PHE A 238 -10.52 -0.50 -27.26
CA PHE A 238 -9.46 -1.48 -27.54
C PHE A 238 -8.04 -1.05 -27.08
N PRO A 239 -7.57 0.19 -27.30
CA PRO A 239 -6.25 0.63 -26.82
C PRO A 239 -6.10 0.61 -25.29
N ARG A 240 -7.18 0.87 -24.55
CA ARG A 240 -7.17 0.85 -23.07
C ARG A 240 -7.19 -0.58 -22.53
N LEU A 241 -7.89 -1.49 -23.21
CA LEU A 241 -7.85 -2.93 -22.92
C LEU A 241 -6.46 -3.51 -23.15
N ILE A 242 -5.78 -3.11 -24.25
CA ILE A 242 -4.37 -3.47 -24.48
C ILE A 242 -3.48 -2.95 -23.34
N GLY A 243 -3.64 -1.69 -22.95
CA GLY A 243 -2.89 -1.12 -21.83
C GLY A 243 -3.06 -1.92 -20.53
N PHE A 244 -4.30 -2.33 -20.21
CA PHE A 244 -4.57 -3.19 -19.05
C PHE A 244 -3.93 -4.58 -19.21
N GLY A 245 -4.07 -5.20 -20.38
CA GLY A 245 -3.44 -6.48 -20.70
C GLY A 245 -1.92 -6.45 -20.58
N LEU A 246 -1.26 -5.35 -21.00
CA LEU A 246 0.18 -5.17 -20.84
C LEU A 246 0.62 -5.18 -19.38
N VAL A 247 -0.16 -4.58 -18.46
CA VAL A 247 0.17 -4.62 -17.03
C VAL A 247 0.11 -6.06 -16.50
N PHE A 248 -0.89 -6.84 -16.91
CA PHE A 248 -0.97 -8.26 -16.55
C PHE A 248 0.17 -9.08 -17.14
N ILE A 249 0.53 -8.83 -18.40
CA ILE A 249 1.67 -9.47 -19.06
C ILE A 249 2.97 -9.14 -18.30
N LEU A 250 3.17 -7.90 -17.87
CA LEU A 250 4.36 -7.51 -17.10
C LEU A 250 4.42 -8.20 -15.73
N ILE A 251 3.29 -8.27 -15.01
CA ILE A 251 3.21 -9.01 -13.74
C ILE A 251 3.60 -10.48 -13.96
N PHE A 252 3.04 -11.11 -15.00
CA PHE A 252 3.29 -12.50 -15.32
C PHE A 252 4.73 -12.74 -15.81
N SER A 253 5.27 -11.83 -16.61
CA SER A 253 6.65 -11.89 -17.13
C SER A 253 7.68 -11.80 -16.00
N ILE A 254 7.46 -10.93 -15.02
CA ILE A 254 8.37 -10.85 -13.85
C ILE A 254 8.21 -12.08 -12.95
N GLY A 255 6.99 -12.61 -12.82
CA GLY A 255 6.75 -13.87 -12.11
C GLY A 255 7.53 -15.03 -12.71
N THR A 256 7.47 -15.18 -14.04
CA THR A 256 8.16 -16.25 -14.78
C THR A 256 9.68 -16.08 -14.81
N LEU A 257 10.20 -14.85 -14.90
CA LEU A 257 11.65 -14.58 -14.80
C LEU A 257 12.23 -14.96 -13.43
N ARG A 258 11.40 -15.11 -12.40
CA ARG A 258 11.81 -15.47 -11.05
C ARG A 258 11.74 -16.97 -10.74
N SER A 259 11.04 -17.78 -11.53
CA SER A 259 10.98 -19.22 -11.26
C SER A 259 12.26 -19.90 -11.74
N SER A 260 12.85 -20.73 -10.89
CA SER A 260 14.03 -21.55 -11.20
C SER A 260 13.71 -22.61 -12.26
N GLU A 261 12.49 -23.13 -12.23
CA GLU A 261 11.96 -24.06 -13.21
C GLU A 261 11.06 -23.27 -14.18
N LYS A 262 11.48 -23.12 -15.44
CA LYS A 262 10.77 -22.36 -16.49
C LYS A 262 9.46 -23.03 -16.94
N LYS A 263 8.78 -23.78 -16.07
CA LYS A 263 7.49 -24.43 -16.34
C LYS A 263 6.36 -23.60 -15.73
N ILE A 264 5.35 -23.32 -16.54
CA ILE A 264 4.16 -22.60 -16.11
C ILE A 264 3.17 -23.63 -15.58
N ASP A 265 3.08 -23.79 -14.26
CA ASP A 265 1.95 -24.46 -13.62
C ASP A 265 0.92 -23.41 -13.16
N VAL A 266 -0.23 -23.38 -13.82
CA VAL A 266 -1.34 -22.46 -13.51
C VAL A 266 -1.90 -22.72 -12.11
N LYS A 267 -1.93 -23.99 -11.67
CA LYS A 267 -2.41 -24.37 -10.34
C LYS A 267 -1.45 -23.85 -9.27
N GLU A 268 -0.16 -24.04 -9.47
CA GLU A 268 0.87 -23.47 -8.59
C GLU A 268 0.79 -21.94 -8.58
N PHE A 269 0.61 -21.32 -9.74
CA PHE A 269 0.47 -19.86 -9.83
C PHE A 269 -0.71 -19.34 -9.01
N ILE A 270 -1.89 -19.96 -9.11
CA ILE A 270 -3.07 -19.58 -8.33
C ILE A 270 -2.83 -19.82 -6.84
N ASN A 271 -2.34 -21.01 -6.48
CA ASN A 271 -2.13 -21.38 -5.08
C ASN A 271 -1.12 -20.46 -4.40
N VAL A 272 0.03 -20.23 -5.03
CA VAL A 272 1.08 -19.40 -4.46
C VAL A 272 0.70 -17.93 -4.59
N PHE A 273 0.54 -17.41 -5.82
CA PHE A 273 0.48 -15.96 -6.04
C PHE A 273 -0.89 -15.32 -5.80
N ILE A 274 -1.97 -16.09 -5.79
CA ILE A 274 -3.30 -15.57 -5.49
C ILE A 274 -3.69 -15.94 -4.06
N ILE A 275 -3.68 -17.23 -3.70
CA ILE A 275 -4.19 -17.64 -2.39
C ILE A 275 -3.16 -17.40 -1.29
N ASP A 276 -1.96 -17.98 -1.37
CA ASP A 276 -0.95 -17.88 -0.30
C ASP A 276 -0.56 -16.42 -0.07
N TYR A 277 -0.23 -15.67 -1.12
CA TYR A 277 0.14 -14.25 -0.96
C TYR A 277 -0.93 -13.39 -0.27
N HIS A 278 -2.21 -13.72 -0.37
CA HIS A 278 -3.28 -12.97 0.30
C HIS A 278 -3.72 -13.59 1.63
N THR A 279 -3.16 -14.73 2.03
CA THR A 279 -3.54 -15.41 3.27
C THR A 279 -2.36 -15.65 4.22
N GLU A 280 -1.12 -15.62 3.72
CA GLU A 280 0.12 -15.84 4.47
C GLU A 280 0.26 -14.90 5.66
N SER A 281 -0.19 -13.65 5.53
CA SER A 281 -0.03 -12.64 6.57
C SER A 281 -0.88 -12.92 7.81
N PHE A 282 -1.99 -13.65 7.67
CA PHE A 282 -2.78 -14.12 8.81
C PHE A 282 -2.03 -15.20 9.59
N SER A 283 -1.47 -16.19 8.87
CA SER A 283 -0.71 -17.30 9.47
C SER A 283 0.63 -16.82 10.05
N MET A 284 1.31 -15.90 9.37
CA MET A 284 2.54 -15.27 9.84
C MET A 284 2.30 -14.47 11.14
N PHE A 285 1.24 -13.66 11.17
CA PHE A 285 0.89 -12.92 12.39
C PHE A 285 0.54 -13.87 13.54
N ASP A 286 -0.18 -14.97 13.27
CA ASP A 286 -0.48 -15.98 14.29
C ASP A 286 0.78 -16.67 14.83
N HIS A 287 1.74 -16.98 13.96
CA HIS A 287 3.03 -17.54 14.33
C HIS A 287 3.79 -16.60 15.29
N GLU A 288 3.95 -15.34 14.90
CA GLU A 288 4.63 -14.32 15.71
C GLU A 288 3.88 -13.99 17.02
N LEU A 289 2.55 -14.12 17.04
CA LEU A 289 1.76 -13.92 18.24
C LEU A 289 1.94 -15.04 19.27
N LYS A 290 2.16 -16.27 18.80
CA LYS A 290 2.39 -17.45 19.65
C LYS A 290 3.83 -17.53 20.16
N ASP A 291 4.78 -17.03 19.38
CA ASP A 291 6.17 -16.95 19.79
C ASP A 291 6.33 -15.85 20.86
N LYS A 292 6.74 -16.24 22.07
CA LYS A 292 6.92 -15.32 23.21
C LYS A 292 8.13 -14.41 23.04
N ASP A 293 9.12 -14.87 22.27
CA ASP A 293 10.36 -14.13 22.00
C ASP A 293 10.23 -13.27 20.73
N SER A 294 9.04 -13.25 20.11
CA SER A 294 8.78 -12.41 18.96
C SER A 294 8.91 -10.93 19.30
N LEU A 295 9.53 -10.19 18.38
CA LEU A 295 9.60 -8.74 18.37
C LEU A 295 8.20 -8.09 18.39
N LEU A 296 7.14 -8.82 18.07
CA LEU A 296 5.75 -8.36 18.15
C LEU A 296 5.33 -7.95 19.58
N HIS A 297 5.91 -8.56 20.61
CA HIS A 297 5.54 -8.31 22.01
C HIS A 297 6.29 -7.14 22.66
N GLU A 298 7.36 -6.66 22.01
CA GLU A 298 8.13 -5.49 22.46
C GLU A 298 7.40 -4.19 22.11
N ARG A 299 6.87 -3.50 23.12
CA ARG A 299 6.03 -2.31 22.92
C ARG A 299 6.83 -1.10 22.42
N THR A 300 6.29 -0.44 21.40
CA THR A 300 6.92 0.72 20.76
C THR A 300 6.11 2.01 20.85
N TYR A 301 4.90 1.97 21.42
CA TYR A 301 4.06 3.13 21.74
C TYR A 301 3.84 4.12 20.58
N GLY A 302 3.69 3.60 19.36
CA GLY A 302 3.39 4.36 18.15
C GLY A 302 4.56 4.47 17.17
N ARG A 303 5.80 4.17 17.59
CA ARG A 303 6.98 4.26 16.71
C ARG A 303 6.92 3.28 15.54
N SER A 304 6.32 2.11 15.71
CA SER A 304 6.19 1.12 14.63
C SER A 304 5.21 1.59 13.55
N SER A 305 4.03 2.07 13.96
CA SER A 305 2.98 2.58 13.07
C SER A 305 3.29 3.96 12.50
N LEU A 306 4.20 4.72 13.10
CA LEU A 306 4.76 5.95 12.55
C LEU A 306 6.13 5.74 11.90
N GLY A 307 6.54 4.49 11.66
CA GLY A 307 7.89 4.12 11.25
C GLY A 307 8.38 4.80 9.97
N GLY A 308 7.49 5.10 9.01
CA GLY A 308 7.84 5.87 7.82
C GLY A 308 8.23 7.33 8.12
N ILE A 309 7.51 7.99 9.04
CA ILE A 309 7.82 9.35 9.50
C ILE A 309 9.06 9.35 10.38
N GLU A 310 9.17 8.36 11.28
CA GLU A 310 10.35 8.18 12.13
C GLU A 310 11.63 8.05 11.29
N ARG A 311 11.59 7.29 10.20
CA ARG A 311 12.71 7.16 9.27
C ARG A 311 13.07 8.50 8.62
N GLY A 312 12.07 9.27 8.20
CA GLY A 312 12.27 10.64 7.67
C GLY A 312 12.89 11.59 8.70
N PHE A 313 12.44 11.51 9.96
CA PHE A 313 13.02 12.30 11.06
C PHE A 313 14.47 11.91 11.34
N SER A 314 14.78 10.61 11.40
CA SER A 314 16.15 10.11 11.54
C SER A 314 17.08 10.63 10.42
N PHE A 315 16.59 10.65 9.18
CA PHE A 315 17.33 11.22 8.06
C PHE A 315 17.59 12.73 8.21
N LEU A 316 16.61 13.51 8.67
CA LEU A 316 16.81 14.94 8.92
C LEU A 316 17.86 15.19 10.00
N LEU A 317 17.85 14.42 11.10
CA LEU A 317 18.88 14.52 12.14
C LEU A 317 20.27 14.25 11.58
N GLY A 318 20.41 13.21 10.75
CA GLY A 318 21.66 12.89 10.07
C GLY A 318 22.11 13.99 9.09
N LEU A 319 21.17 14.57 8.33
CA LEU A 319 21.45 15.66 7.39
C LEU A 319 21.99 16.90 8.10
N PHE A 320 21.40 17.27 9.24
CA PHE A 320 21.83 18.40 10.07
C PHE A 320 22.96 18.06 11.05
N ARG A 321 23.52 16.85 10.98
CA ARG A 321 24.60 16.36 11.85
C ARG A 321 24.28 16.50 13.34
N ILE A 322 23.01 16.34 13.71
CA ILE A 322 22.57 16.36 15.11
C ILE A 322 23.01 15.03 15.76
N PRO A 323 23.76 15.04 16.88
CA PRO A 323 24.33 13.83 17.49
C PRO A 323 23.29 13.05 18.31
N PHE A 324 22.10 12.85 17.75
CA PHE A 324 21.04 12.03 18.34
C PHE A 324 20.77 10.84 17.42
N GLN A 325 21.06 9.65 17.92
CA GLN A 325 20.86 8.40 17.18
C GLN A 325 19.90 7.52 17.96
N PHE A 326 18.92 6.97 17.26
CA PHE A 326 17.98 6.01 17.81
C PHE A 326 17.70 4.93 16.77
N GLN A 327 17.34 3.75 17.23
CA GLN A 327 17.02 2.64 16.33
C GLN A 327 15.65 2.85 15.69
N VAL A 328 15.63 3.05 14.38
CA VAL A 328 14.40 3.18 13.58
C VAL A 328 13.65 1.85 13.60
N GLN A 329 12.38 1.87 14.04
CA GLN A 329 11.60 0.65 14.22
C GLN A 329 11.22 -0.01 12.89
N SER A 330 11.00 0.78 11.84
CA SER A 330 10.69 0.24 10.51
C SER A 330 11.85 -0.57 9.91
N ASP A 331 13.11 -0.19 10.19
CA ASP A 331 14.30 -0.93 9.75
C ASP A 331 14.47 -2.23 10.54
N LEU A 332 14.24 -2.18 11.86
CA LEU A 332 14.27 -3.35 12.74
C LEU A 332 13.21 -4.38 12.36
N ILE A 333 11.96 -3.95 12.17
CA ILE A 333 10.84 -4.80 11.75
C ILE A 333 11.11 -5.39 10.36
N GLY A 334 11.61 -4.57 9.42
CA GLY A 334 11.96 -5.03 8.07
C GLY A 334 13.02 -6.13 8.10
N GLY A 335 14.12 -5.91 8.83
CA GLY A 335 15.18 -6.92 8.99
C GLY A 335 14.72 -8.19 9.69
N TYR A 336 13.84 -8.08 10.69
CA TYR A 336 13.29 -9.22 11.42
C TYR A 336 12.38 -10.09 10.52
N LEU A 337 11.48 -9.46 9.76
CA LEU A 337 10.49 -10.14 8.91
C LEU A 337 11.08 -10.66 7.59
N HIS A 338 12.31 -10.31 7.24
CA HIS A 338 13.01 -10.88 6.08
C HIS A 338 13.36 -12.38 6.26
N LYS A 339 13.34 -12.88 7.50
CA LYS A 339 13.62 -14.28 7.80
C LYS A 339 12.42 -15.14 7.40
N ASN A 340 12.68 -16.21 6.64
CA ASN A 340 11.65 -17.18 6.31
C ASN A 340 11.12 -17.86 7.58
N ARG A 341 9.81 -18.10 7.61
CA ARG A 341 9.11 -18.88 8.64
C ARG A 341 8.37 -20.02 7.99
N LEU A 342 8.31 -21.15 8.69
CA LEU A 342 7.48 -22.28 8.32
C LEU A 342 6.02 -21.95 8.62
N LEU A 343 5.22 -21.74 7.57
CA LEU A 343 3.82 -21.35 7.67
C LEU A 343 2.83 -22.43 7.18
N GLY A 344 3.31 -23.58 6.74
CA GLY A 344 2.46 -24.68 6.32
C GLY A 344 3.22 -25.81 5.62
N TYR A 345 2.47 -26.71 5.00
CA TYR A 345 3.02 -27.81 4.19
C TYR A 345 2.22 -27.95 2.88
N THR A 346 2.88 -28.37 1.81
CA THR A 346 2.19 -28.74 0.55
C THR A 346 1.46 -30.08 0.72
N SER A 347 0.63 -30.44 -0.27
CA SER A 347 -0.03 -31.77 -0.32
C SER A 347 0.96 -32.93 -0.24
N ASP A 348 2.18 -32.70 -0.71
CA ASP A 348 3.24 -33.70 -0.82
C ASP A 348 4.17 -33.66 0.41
N GLY A 349 3.79 -32.91 1.45
CA GLY A 349 4.52 -32.81 2.72
C GLY A 349 5.71 -31.86 2.71
N GLN A 350 5.94 -31.10 1.63
CA GLN A 350 7.05 -30.16 1.56
C GLN A 350 6.77 -28.90 2.41
N PRO A 351 7.77 -28.39 3.16
CA PRO A 351 7.58 -27.21 3.99
C PRO A 351 7.30 -25.96 3.15
N LYS A 352 6.32 -25.17 3.58
CA LYS A 352 6.03 -23.84 3.02
C LYS A 352 6.68 -22.77 3.87
N GLU A 353 7.82 -22.28 3.37
CA GLU A 353 8.58 -21.22 4.01
C GLU A 353 8.37 -19.87 3.33
N TYR A 354 7.89 -18.90 4.10
CA TYR A 354 7.62 -17.56 3.60
C TYR A 354 8.29 -16.50 4.47
N ASN A 355 8.86 -15.48 3.84
CA ASN A 355 9.24 -14.22 4.47
C ASN A 355 8.16 -13.18 4.19
N ALA A 356 6.97 -13.42 4.77
CA ALA A 356 5.89 -12.47 4.67
C ALA A 356 6.20 -11.26 5.56
N PHE A 357 6.14 -10.08 4.98
CA PHE A 357 6.06 -8.86 5.76
C PHE A 357 4.74 -8.94 6.54
N GLY A 358 4.76 -9.14 7.85
CA GLY A 358 3.55 -9.15 8.67
C GLY A 358 2.58 -8.03 8.28
N SER A 359 1.28 -8.30 8.31
CA SER A 359 0.29 -7.31 7.87
C SER A 359 0.43 -5.99 8.68
N VAL A 360 -0.28 -4.94 8.28
CA VAL A 360 -0.34 -3.68 9.03
C VAL A 360 -0.69 -3.91 10.51
N LEU A 361 -1.46 -4.97 10.82
CA LEU A 361 -1.77 -5.37 12.19
C LEU A 361 -0.52 -5.65 13.03
N PHE A 362 0.58 -6.13 12.43
CA PHE A 362 1.86 -6.34 13.12
C PHE A 362 2.35 -5.04 13.77
N SER A 363 2.39 -3.94 13.02
CA SER A 363 2.83 -2.64 13.55
C SER A 363 1.87 -2.07 14.58
N LEU A 364 0.56 -2.17 14.32
CA LEU A 364 -0.47 -1.67 15.24
C LEU A 364 -0.42 -2.43 16.58
N TYR A 365 -0.34 -3.75 16.52
CA TYR A 365 -0.29 -4.60 17.70
C TYR A 365 1.03 -4.43 18.45
N LYS A 366 2.17 -4.33 17.76
CA LYS A 366 3.46 -4.05 18.41
C LYS A 366 3.43 -2.76 19.22
N ASP A 367 2.82 -1.70 18.69
CA ASP A 367 2.80 -0.40 19.38
C ASP A 367 2.07 -0.39 20.71
N GLY A 368 0.96 -1.10 20.86
CA GLY A 368 0.21 -1.09 22.13
C GLY A 368 -0.84 -2.18 22.27
N GLY A 369 -0.67 -3.28 21.55
CA GLY A 369 -1.58 -4.43 21.57
C GLY A 369 -2.98 -4.09 21.09
N ILE A 370 -3.97 -4.72 21.72
CA ILE A 370 -5.39 -4.59 21.38
C ILE A 370 -5.88 -3.12 21.42
N PRO A 371 -5.60 -2.31 22.47
CA PRO A 371 -6.04 -0.92 22.52
C PRO A 371 -5.56 -0.09 21.32
N PHE A 372 -4.30 -0.27 20.90
CA PHE A 372 -3.73 0.50 19.81
C PHE A 372 -4.29 0.08 18.44
N THR A 373 -4.51 -1.23 18.25
CA THR A 373 -5.23 -1.78 17.10
C THR A 373 -6.62 -1.15 16.94
N LEU A 374 -7.40 -1.07 18.03
CA LEU A 374 -8.73 -0.46 18.02
C LEU A 374 -8.68 1.04 17.73
N LEU A 375 -7.77 1.76 18.39
CA LEU A 375 -7.64 3.21 18.26
C LEU A 375 -7.26 3.60 16.84
N LEU A 376 -6.22 2.97 16.28
CA LEU A 376 -5.77 3.28 14.91
C LEU A 376 -6.71 2.76 13.83
N GLY A 377 -7.38 1.62 14.06
CA GLY A 377 -8.43 1.17 13.15
C GLY A 377 -9.61 2.14 13.11
N THR A 378 -10.03 2.66 14.28
CA THR A 378 -11.05 3.72 14.38
C THR A 378 -10.60 5.01 13.68
N LEU A 379 -9.36 5.44 13.90
CA LEU A 379 -8.81 6.63 13.23
C LEU A 379 -8.77 6.45 11.70
N PHE A 380 -8.32 5.28 11.23
CA PHE A 380 -8.28 4.96 9.80
C PHE A 380 -9.69 4.98 9.19
N GLY A 381 -10.68 4.35 9.86
CA GLY A 381 -12.09 4.38 9.48
C GLY A 381 -12.67 5.80 9.41
N PHE A 382 -12.32 6.66 10.36
CA PHE A 382 -12.71 8.06 10.36
C PHE A 382 -12.11 8.83 9.18
N LEU A 383 -10.79 8.71 8.97
CA LEU A 383 -10.08 9.42 7.91
C LEU A 383 -10.56 8.98 6.52
N ILE A 384 -10.71 7.68 6.28
CA ILE A 384 -11.17 7.20 4.98
C ILE A 384 -12.60 7.65 4.68
N SER A 385 -13.47 7.72 5.70
CA SER A 385 -14.83 8.24 5.56
C SER A 385 -14.85 9.73 5.24
N LYS A 386 -13.99 10.51 5.90
CA LYS A 386 -13.79 11.94 5.63
C LYS A 386 -13.35 12.18 4.19
N TYR A 387 -12.29 11.50 3.75
CA TYR A 387 -11.76 11.69 2.39
C TYR A 387 -12.62 11.03 1.31
N SER A 388 -13.47 10.05 1.63
CA SER A 388 -14.42 9.45 0.68
C SER A 388 -15.46 10.45 0.14
N GLN A 389 -15.70 11.58 0.83
CA GLN A 389 -16.51 12.68 0.28
C GLN A 389 -15.91 13.28 -0.99
N SER A 390 -14.59 13.16 -1.19
CA SER A 390 -13.92 13.63 -2.40
C SER A 390 -14.31 12.88 -3.67
N MET A 391 -14.92 11.71 -3.56
CA MET A 391 -15.53 11.04 -4.72
C MET A 391 -16.68 11.85 -5.32
N ILE A 392 -17.32 12.71 -4.53
CA ILE A 392 -18.39 13.60 -4.97
C ILE A 392 -17.82 15.00 -5.28
N SER A 393 -17.02 15.56 -4.38
CA SER A 393 -16.51 16.93 -4.52
C SER A 393 -15.38 17.07 -5.54
N LEU A 394 -14.70 15.98 -5.90
CA LEU A 394 -13.59 15.90 -6.85
C LEU A 394 -12.43 16.86 -6.56
N LYS A 395 -12.21 17.20 -5.29
CA LYS A 395 -11.03 17.97 -4.88
C LYS A 395 -9.76 17.12 -5.09
N PRO A 396 -8.79 17.56 -5.91
CA PRO A 396 -7.69 16.70 -6.38
C PRO A 396 -6.81 16.19 -5.24
N PHE A 397 -6.44 17.05 -4.29
CA PHE A 397 -5.62 16.67 -3.14
C PHE A 397 -6.35 15.73 -2.18
N GLN A 398 -7.66 15.91 -1.99
CA GLN A 398 -8.45 15.01 -1.14
C GLN A 398 -8.61 13.63 -1.79
N LEU A 399 -8.80 13.58 -3.11
CA LEU A 399 -8.78 12.33 -3.88
C LEU A 399 -7.42 11.63 -3.80
N SER A 400 -6.33 12.40 -3.80
CA SER A 400 -4.97 11.86 -3.68
C SER A 400 -4.72 11.25 -2.30
N ILE A 401 -5.23 11.87 -1.23
CA ILE A 401 -5.20 11.29 0.11
C ILE A 401 -6.10 10.06 0.19
N LEU A 402 -7.30 10.08 -0.42
CA LEU A 402 -8.17 8.91 -0.51
C LEU A 402 -7.47 7.73 -1.21
N ALA A 403 -6.75 7.99 -2.30
CA ALA A 403 -5.94 7.00 -3.00
C ALA A 403 -4.83 6.41 -2.11
N ALA A 404 -4.15 7.24 -1.33
CA ALA A 404 -3.15 6.77 -0.35
C ALA A 404 -3.78 5.94 0.78
N LEU A 405 -4.96 6.32 1.28
CA LEU A 405 -5.69 5.54 2.28
C LEU A 405 -6.19 4.21 1.72
N LEU A 406 -6.67 4.18 0.48
CA LEU A 406 -7.01 2.93 -0.21
C LEU A 406 -5.78 2.03 -0.36
N PHE A 407 -4.62 2.61 -0.71
CA PHE A 407 -3.36 1.87 -0.75
C PHE A 407 -3.05 1.21 0.60
N ILE A 408 -3.17 1.94 1.71
CA ILE A 408 -3.00 1.36 3.07
C ILE A 408 -4.01 0.24 3.30
N GLY A 409 -5.28 0.47 2.93
CA GLY A 409 -6.37 -0.48 3.12
C GLY A 409 -6.19 -1.79 2.33
N ILE A 410 -5.61 -1.75 1.13
CA ILE A 410 -5.40 -2.96 0.32
C ILE A 410 -4.03 -3.59 0.61
N PHE A 411 -2.95 -2.80 0.58
CA PHE A 411 -1.60 -3.32 0.73
C PHE A 411 -1.16 -3.56 2.16
N GLY A 412 -1.90 -3.02 3.14
CA GLY A 412 -1.72 -3.36 4.54
C GLY A 412 -1.96 -4.85 4.83
N LEU A 413 -2.59 -5.60 3.93
CA LEU A 413 -2.69 -7.06 4.06
C LEU A 413 -1.35 -7.76 3.83
N PHE A 414 -0.51 -7.24 2.92
CA PHE A 414 0.73 -7.92 2.51
C PHE A 414 1.97 -7.52 3.29
N GLN A 415 1.97 -6.35 3.94
CA GLN A 415 3.14 -5.80 4.60
C GLN A 415 2.77 -4.69 5.60
N PRO A 416 3.68 -4.32 6.53
CA PRO A 416 3.46 -3.22 7.47
C PRO A 416 3.72 -1.90 6.74
N VAL A 417 2.80 -1.54 5.85
CA VAL A 417 2.90 -0.40 4.91
C VAL A 417 3.23 0.93 5.60
N LEU A 418 2.84 1.09 6.87
CA LEU A 418 3.06 2.31 7.66
C LEU A 418 4.55 2.54 8.01
N GLY A 419 5.36 1.47 8.06
CA GLY A 419 6.81 1.58 8.16
C GLY A 419 7.50 1.93 6.85
N GLY A 420 6.77 1.91 5.73
CA GLY A 420 7.25 2.20 4.39
C GLY A 420 7.11 3.67 3.98
N PRO A 421 7.15 3.95 2.66
CA PRO A 421 7.12 5.33 2.14
C PRO A 421 5.76 6.04 2.27
N ILE A 422 4.67 5.30 2.56
CA ILE A 422 3.29 5.83 2.42
C ILE A 422 2.97 7.02 3.33
N LEU A 423 3.50 7.04 4.55
CA LEU A 423 3.24 8.16 5.47
C LEU A 423 3.94 9.44 5.01
N LEU A 424 5.16 9.31 4.49
CA LEU A 424 5.88 10.43 3.87
C LEU A 424 5.17 10.90 2.60
N THR A 425 4.61 9.98 1.81
CA THR A 425 3.77 10.32 0.65
C THR A 425 2.56 11.15 1.06
N ILE A 426 1.83 10.74 2.11
CA ILE A 426 0.66 11.48 2.62
C ILE A 426 1.09 12.86 3.12
N LEU A 427 2.18 12.93 3.90
CA LEU A 427 2.72 14.19 4.39
C LEU A 427 3.08 15.12 3.23
N PHE A 428 3.76 14.62 2.20
CA PHE A 428 4.13 15.38 1.02
C PHE A 428 2.90 15.92 0.27
N ILE A 429 1.88 15.08 0.03
CA ILE A 429 0.63 15.52 -0.61
C ILE A 429 -0.05 16.61 0.24
N ALA A 430 -0.09 16.45 1.56
CA ALA A 430 -0.69 17.42 2.46
C ALA A 430 0.06 18.77 2.44
N VAL A 431 1.39 18.75 2.52
CA VAL A 431 2.23 19.96 2.43
C VAL A 431 2.06 20.62 1.08
N PHE A 432 2.13 19.87 -0.02
CA PHE A 432 1.97 20.40 -1.37
C PHE A 432 0.57 20.97 -1.63
N SER A 433 -0.45 20.49 -0.94
CA SER A 433 -1.79 21.08 -1.05
C SER A 433 -1.87 22.51 -0.47
N ILE A 434 -1.07 22.81 0.56
CA ILE A 434 -1.07 24.07 1.30
C ILE A 434 -0.19 25.13 0.59
N LEU A 435 0.96 24.71 0.06
CA LEU A 435 1.84 25.54 -0.79
C LEU A 435 1.03 25.97 -2.02
#